data_AF-K1RDX2-F1
#
_entry.id   AF-K1RDX2-F1
#
_cell.length_a   1.000
_cell.length_b   1.000
_cell.length_c   1.000
_cell.angle_alpha   90.00
_cell.angle_beta   90.00
_cell.angle_gamma   90.00
#
_symmetry.space_group_name_H-M   'P 1'
#
loop_
_entity.id
_entity.type
_entity.pdbx_description
1 polymer ?
#
loop_
_entity_poly.entity_id
_entity_poly.type
_entity_poly.pdbx_seq_one_letter_code
_entity_poly.pdbx_strand_id
1 'polypeptide(L)'
;MKRPTFGNLLGSLCGTALAAALITSCAPRQNTLTEEEIADGWELLFDGKSLDQWKDFNGDSLTQPWHVVDGCIQANGDGSDLSGYIVTRKQYENFILDWEWKLSRGGNSGMLYHVVEDPCFEVPYV
;
A
#
# COMPACT_ATOMS: atom_id res chain seq x y z
N MET A 1 66.64 -17.90 -43.89
CA MET A 1 67.31 -16.60 -43.64
C MET A 1 66.16 -15.58 -43.54
N LYS A 2 65.55 -15.27 -42.39
CA LYS A 2 66.02 -14.65 -41.13
C LYS A 2 65.39 -15.34 -39.90
N ARG A 3 66.07 -15.28 -38.75
CA ARG A 3 65.68 -15.83 -37.43
C ARG A 3 64.87 -14.77 -36.60
N PRO A 4 64.57 -15.00 -35.30
CA PRO A 4 63.25 -15.25 -34.71
C PRO A 4 62.81 -14.07 -33.81
N THR A 5 61.76 -14.20 -32.99
CA THR A 5 61.83 -14.04 -31.51
C THR A 5 60.45 -13.98 -30.79
N PHE A 6 60.34 -14.79 -29.71
CA PHE A 6 59.70 -14.56 -28.39
C PHE A 6 58.20 -14.21 -28.31
N GLY A 7 57.38 -14.77 -27.42
CA GLY A 7 57.58 -15.72 -26.34
C GLY A 7 56.22 -16.00 -25.67
N ASN A 8 56.01 -17.21 -25.17
CA ASN A 8 54.95 -17.50 -24.20
C ASN A 8 55.33 -16.88 -22.86
N LEU A 9 54.39 -16.24 -22.15
CA LEU A 9 54.13 -16.57 -20.73
C LEU A 9 52.87 -15.89 -20.21
N LEU A 10 52.15 -16.65 -19.39
CA LEU A 10 50.97 -16.30 -18.61
C LEU A 10 51.18 -15.05 -17.72
N GLY A 11 50.11 -14.27 -17.55
CA GLY A 11 49.92 -13.32 -16.45
C GLY A 11 48.43 -12.99 -16.36
N SER A 12 47.68 -13.77 -15.57
CA SER A 12 47.32 -13.47 -14.17
C SER A 12 46.03 -12.64 -14.06
N LEU A 13 45.13 -13.19 -13.25
CA LEU A 13 43.80 -12.74 -12.88
C LEU A 13 43.70 -11.23 -12.62
N CYS A 14 42.66 -10.61 -13.16
CA CYS A 14 41.97 -9.53 -12.47
C CYS A 14 40.48 -9.86 -12.50
N GLY A 15 40.09 -10.83 -11.68
CA GLY A 15 38.68 -11.07 -11.37
C GLY A 15 38.20 -9.88 -10.54
N THR A 16 37.52 -8.93 -11.17
CA THR A 16 36.70 -7.96 -10.46
C THR A 16 35.49 -8.71 -9.93
N ALA A 17 35.63 -9.30 -8.75
CA ALA A 17 34.49 -9.74 -7.96
C ALA A 17 33.68 -8.49 -7.62
N LEU A 18 32.68 -8.20 -8.45
CA LEU A 18 31.64 -7.23 -8.15
C LEU A 18 30.82 -7.80 -6.99
N ALA A 19 31.28 -7.57 -5.77
CA ALA A 19 30.50 -7.85 -4.58
C ALA A 19 29.31 -6.89 -4.59
N ALA A 20 28.21 -7.33 -5.22
CA ALA A 20 26.92 -6.70 -5.08
C ALA A 20 26.51 -6.87 -3.61
N ALA A 21 26.82 -5.86 -2.80
CA ALA A 21 26.25 -5.74 -1.47
C ALA A 21 24.74 -5.66 -1.65
N LEU A 22 24.05 -6.76 -1.33
CA LEU A 22 22.61 -6.79 -1.22
C LEU A 22 22.25 -5.81 -0.12
N ILE A 23 21.82 -4.61 -0.51
CA ILE A 23 21.20 -3.65 0.40
C ILE A 23 19.83 -4.26 0.72
N THR A 24 19.80 -5.15 1.72
CA THR A 24 18.56 -5.59 2.35
C THR A 24 17.98 -4.36 3.05
N SER A 25 17.10 -3.67 2.34
CA SER A 25 16.32 -2.57 2.88
C SER A 25 15.54 -3.09 4.09
N CYS A 26 15.91 -2.62 5.29
CA CYS A 26 15.20 -2.87 6.55
C CYS A 26 13.94 -1.98 6.68
N ALA A 27 13.27 -1.67 5.57
CA ALA A 27 12.00 -0.97 5.62
C ALA A 27 10.95 -1.90 6.24
N PRO A 28 10.16 -1.43 7.23
CA PRO A 28 9.02 -2.17 7.74
C PRO A 28 8.13 -2.61 6.59
N ARG A 29 7.71 -3.86 6.62
CA ARG A 29 6.85 -4.41 5.57
C ARG A 29 5.43 -3.87 5.80
N GLN A 30 4.99 -2.95 4.94
CA GLN A 30 3.66 -2.34 5.03
C GLN A 30 2.56 -3.41 4.94
N ASN A 31 1.40 -3.12 5.56
CA ASN A 31 0.21 -3.99 5.57
C ASN A 31 0.51 -5.42 6.05
N THR A 32 1.29 -5.54 7.12
CA THR A 32 1.59 -6.81 7.79
C THR A 32 1.60 -6.53 9.29
N LEU A 33 0.95 -7.37 10.08
CA LEU A 33 0.99 -7.27 11.54
C LEU A 33 2.28 -7.89 12.06
N THR A 34 2.84 -7.26 13.09
CA THR A 34 3.86 -7.81 13.96
C THR A 34 3.29 -8.93 14.84
N GLU A 35 4.18 -9.73 15.44
CA GLU A 35 3.75 -10.78 16.38
C GLU A 35 3.04 -10.21 17.61
N GLU A 36 3.44 -9.02 18.06
CA GLU A 36 2.82 -8.31 19.17
C GLU A 36 1.41 -7.83 18.82
N GLU A 37 1.23 -7.20 17.66
CA GLU A 37 -0.10 -6.78 17.18
C GLU A 37 -1.06 -7.97 17.04
N ILE A 38 -0.58 -9.12 16.55
CA ILE A 38 -1.39 -10.34 16.49
C ILE A 38 -1.77 -10.81 17.90
N ALA A 39 -0.84 -10.79 18.85
CA ALA A 39 -1.08 -11.19 20.23
C ALA A 39 -2.08 -10.26 20.94
N ASP A 40 -2.05 -8.97 20.61
CA ASP A 40 -2.98 -7.94 21.11
C ASP A 40 -4.34 -7.96 20.39
N GLY A 41 -4.50 -8.80 19.37
CA GLY A 41 -5.77 -9.01 18.68
C GLY A 41 -6.06 -8.02 17.56
N TRP A 42 -5.05 -7.34 17.02
CA TRP A 42 -5.21 -6.50 15.84
C TRP A 42 -5.57 -7.33 14.61
N GLU A 43 -6.37 -6.74 13.72
CA GLU A 43 -6.69 -7.29 12.42
C GLU A 43 -6.32 -6.28 11.32
N LEU A 44 -5.84 -6.78 10.17
CA LEU A 44 -5.64 -5.91 9.01
C LEU A 44 -6.99 -5.55 8.42
N LEU A 45 -7.32 -4.26 8.47
CA LEU A 45 -8.45 -3.72 7.70
C LEU A 45 -8.14 -3.65 6.19
N PHE A 46 -6.85 -3.56 5.85
CA PHE A 46 -6.34 -3.57 4.48
C PHE A 46 -5.06 -4.39 4.39
N ASP A 47 -4.98 -5.30 3.42
CA ASP A 47 -3.87 -6.24 3.24
C ASP A 47 -2.80 -5.74 2.25
N GLY A 48 -2.96 -4.53 1.73
CA GLY A 48 -2.09 -3.96 0.71
C GLY A 48 -2.37 -4.44 -0.71
N LYS A 49 -3.43 -5.23 -0.95
CA LYS A 49 -3.63 -5.95 -2.21
C LYS A 49 -5.05 -5.85 -2.75
N SER A 50 -6.07 -5.96 -1.90
CA SER A 50 -7.46 -5.93 -2.35
C SER A 50 -8.32 -4.93 -1.57
N LEU A 51 -9.41 -4.50 -2.21
CA LEU A 51 -10.43 -3.66 -1.61
C LEU A 51 -11.68 -4.47 -1.25
N ASP A 52 -11.53 -5.78 -1.04
CA ASP A 52 -12.67 -6.69 -0.83
C ASP A 52 -13.46 -6.35 0.43
N GLN A 53 -12.80 -5.75 1.42
CA GLN A 53 -13.42 -5.30 2.67
C GLN A 53 -14.14 -3.95 2.54
N TRP A 54 -14.17 -3.35 1.34
CA TRP A 54 -14.74 -2.04 1.08
C TRP A 54 -15.91 -2.12 0.09
N LYS A 55 -16.80 -1.15 0.19
CA LYS A 55 -17.91 -0.89 -0.73
C LYS A 55 -18.18 0.61 -0.79
N ASP A 56 -18.91 1.05 -1.81
CA ASP A 56 -19.40 2.43 -1.83
C ASP A 56 -20.38 2.67 -0.68
N PHE A 57 -20.40 3.88 -0.13
CA PHE A 57 -21.48 4.32 0.77
C PHE A 57 -22.84 4.18 0.07
N ASN A 58 -23.81 3.54 0.73
CA ASN A 58 -25.12 3.15 0.20
C ASN A 58 -25.07 2.19 -1.02
N GLY A 59 -23.94 1.52 -1.26
CA GLY A 59 -23.77 0.54 -2.33
C GLY A 59 -23.48 -0.88 -1.83
N ASP A 60 -23.63 -1.87 -2.73
CA ASP A 60 -23.29 -3.28 -2.48
C ASP A 60 -21.87 -3.66 -2.96
N SER A 61 -21.36 -2.90 -3.91
CA SER A 61 -20.02 -3.03 -4.49
C SER A 61 -19.26 -1.72 -4.43
N LEU A 62 -17.96 -1.79 -4.66
CA LEU A 62 -17.12 -0.63 -4.87
C LEU A 62 -17.16 -0.29 -6.38
N THR A 63 -17.71 0.88 -6.74
CA THR A 63 -17.85 1.30 -8.15
C THR A 63 -17.00 2.52 -8.50
N GLN A 64 -16.67 3.33 -7.50
CA GLN A 64 -15.89 4.56 -7.63
C GLN A 64 -14.37 4.28 -7.53
N PRO A 65 -13.48 5.21 -7.96
CA PRO A 65 -12.13 4.88 -8.43
C PRO A 65 -11.11 4.86 -7.30
N TRP A 66 -11.41 4.05 -6.29
CA TRP A 66 -10.45 3.65 -5.30
C TRP A 66 -9.66 2.46 -5.85
N HIS A 67 -8.35 2.56 -5.77
CA HIS A 67 -7.42 1.57 -6.30
C HIS A 67 -6.38 1.20 -5.26
N VAL A 68 -5.83 0.00 -5.42
CA VAL A 68 -4.61 -0.38 -4.71
C VAL A 68 -3.42 0.03 -5.56
N VAL A 69 -2.65 1.00 -5.06
CA VAL A 69 -1.45 1.50 -5.72
C VAL A 69 -0.31 1.44 -4.71
N ASP A 70 0.74 0.67 -5.03
CA ASP A 70 1.92 0.49 -4.18
C ASP A 70 1.59 0.13 -2.72
N GLY A 71 0.63 -0.78 -2.53
CA GLY A 71 0.21 -1.21 -1.19
C GLY A 71 -0.59 -0.16 -0.42
N CYS A 72 -1.16 0.85 -1.08
CA CYS A 72 -2.01 1.89 -0.49
C CYS A 72 -3.39 1.92 -1.15
N ILE A 73 -4.43 2.21 -0.36
CA ILE A 73 -5.75 2.58 -0.87
C ILE A 73 -5.66 4.02 -1.38
N GLN A 74 -5.91 4.26 -2.66
CA GLN A 74 -5.75 5.57 -3.30
C GLN A 74 -7.00 5.93 -4.10
N ALA A 75 -7.52 7.14 -3.89
CA ALA A 75 -8.52 7.75 -4.75
C ALA A 75 -7.85 8.51 -5.91
N ASN A 76 -8.47 8.51 -7.09
CA ASN A 76 -8.02 9.31 -8.23
C ASN A 76 -8.28 10.83 -8.08
N GLY A 77 -9.06 11.24 -7.08
CA GLY A 77 -9.34 12.66 -6.79
C GLY A 77 -10.43 13.29 -7.66
N ASP A 78 -11.29 12.48 -8.26
CA ASP A 78 -12.47 12.83 -9.05
C ASP A 78 -13.80 12.72 -8.28
N GLY A 79 -13.72 12.39 -6.98
CA GLY A 79 -14.84 12.50 -6.05
C GLY A 79 -15.28 13.95 -5.81
N SER A 80 -16.36 14.11 -5.06
CA SER A 80 -16.94 15.42 -4.72
C SER A 80 -17.53 15.40 -3.32
N ASP A 81 -18.05 16.53 -2.86
CA ASP A 81 -18.78 16.58 -1.59
C ASP A 81 -20.04 15.69 -1.57
N LEU A 82 -20.45 15.13 -2.71
CA LEU A 82 -21.62 14.25 -2.87
C LEU A 82 -21.24 12.82 -3.32
N SER A 83 -19.97 12.50 -3.55
CA SER A 83 -19.59 11.21 -4.15
C SER A 83 -18.16 10.77 -3.84
N GLY A 84 -17.91 9.46 -3.95
CA GLY A 84 -16.58 8.86 -3.76
C GLY A 84 -16.30 8.37 -2.35
N TYR A 85 -17.33 8.29 -1.50
CA TYR A 85 -17.24 7.71 -0.16
C TYR A 85 -17.21 6.19 -0.22
N ILE A 86 -16.25 5.60 0.50
CA ILE A 86 -16.19 4.16 0.72
C ILE A 86 -16.35 3.87 2.19
N VAL A 87 -16.96 2.73 2.49
CA VAL A 87 -17.16 2.23 3.84
C VAL A 87 -16.67 0.80 3.93
N THR A 88 -16.34 0.39 5.15
CA THR A 88 -16.04 -1.01 5.43
C THR A 88 -17.31 -1.84 5.28
N ARG A 89 -17.18 -3.08 4.79
CA ARG A 89 -18.30 -4.03 4.75
C ARG A 89 -18.73 -4.46 6.15
N LYS A 90 -17.75 -4.64 7.05
CA LYS A 90 -17.97 -4.94 8.46
C LYS A 90 -18.28 -3.65 9.22
N GLN A 91 -19.26 -3.74 10.12
CA GLN A 91 -19.57 -2.67 11.08
C GLN A 91 -18.79 -2.91 12.37
N TYR A 92 -18.38 -1.82 13.01
CA TYR A 92 -17.61 -1.81 14.24
C TYR A 92 -18.28 -0.90 15.27
N GLU A 93 -18.34 -1.35 16.52
CA GLU A 93 -18.86 -0.55 17.64
C GLU A 93 -17.69 0.11 18.39
N ASN A 94 -17.03 -0.64 19.27
CA ASN A 94 -15.83 -0.19 19.98
C ASN A 94 -14.59 -0.71 19.25
N PHE A 95 -13.67 0.18 18.89
CA PHE A 95 -12.45 -0.19 18.19
C PHE A 95 -11.30 0.78 18.48
N ILE A 96 -10.08 0.33 18.21
CA ILE A 96 -8.90 1.17 18.04
C ILE A 96 -8.51 1.06 16.57
N LEU A 97 -8.27 2.20 15.92
CA LEU A 97 -7.83 2.26 14.53
C LEU A 97 -6.46 2.93 14.50
N ASP A 98 -5.50 2.25 13.89
CA ASP A 98 -4.22 2.83 13.50
C ASP A 98 -4.09 2.78 11.99
N TRP A 99 -3.62 3.88 11.40
CA TRP A 99 -3.48 4.02 9.95
C TRP A 99 -2.52 5.15 9.57
N GLU A 100 -1.88 4.99 8.43
CA GLU A 100 -1.09 6.04 7.80
C GLU A 100 -1.88 6.65 6.63
N TRP A 101 -1.77 7.97 6.45
CA TRP A 101 -2.44 8.68 5.37
C TRP A 101 -1.51 9.71 4.73
N LYS A 102 -1.81 10.07 3.48
CA LYS A 102 -1.09 11.09 2.72
C LYS A 102 -2.07 11.81 1.80
N LEU A 103 -1.90 13.12 1.64
CA LEU A 103 -2.69 13.93 0.71
C LEU A 103 -1.79 14.64 -0.30
N SER A 104 -2.33 14.86 -1.50
CA SER A 104 -1.77 15.77 -2.48
C SER A 104 -1.99 17.22 -2.05
N ARG A 105 -1.23 18.15 -2.64
CA ARG A 105 -1.37 19.58 -2.35
C ARG A 105 -2.79 20.05 -2.72
N GLY A 106 -3.53 20.57 -1.73
CA GLY A 106 -4.91 21.01 -1.90
C GLY A 106 -5.95 19.87 -1.86
N GLY A 107 -5.53 18.63 -1.59
CA GLY A 107 -6.43 17.51 -1.40
C GLY A 107 -7.27 17.67 -0.12
N ASN A 108 -8.50 17.16 -0.17
CA ASN A 108 -9.42 17.09 0.95
C ASN A 108 -9.90 15.64 1.08
N SER A 109 -9.84 15.09 2.29
CA SER A 109 -10.31 13.75 2.61
C SER A 109 -10.55 13.66 4.13
N GLY A 110 -11.09 12.53 4.58
CA GLY A 110 -11.29 12.26 5.99
C GLY A 110 -11.54 10.78 6.26
N MET A 111 -11.26 10.38 7.50
CA MET A 111 -11.80 9.14 8.06
C MET A 111 -13.03 9.50 8.87
N LEU A 112 -14.12 8.78 8.62
CA LEU A 112 -15.34 8.86 9.39
C LEU A 112 -15.53 7.53 10.11
N TYR A 113 -16.13 7.58 11.30
CA TYR A 113 -16.47 6.39 12.08
C TYR A 113 -17.93 6.45 12.50
N HIS A 114 -18.50 5.28 12.82
CA HIS A 114 -19.93 5.11 13.12
C HIS A 114 -20.86 5.65 12.03
N VAL A 115 -20.42 5.58 10.78
CA VAL A 115 -21.24 5.92 9.61
C VAL A 115 -22.44 4.98 9.55
N VAL A 116 -23.62 5.58 9.40
CA VAL A 116 -24.88 4.87 9.17
C VAL A 116 -25.27 5.03 7.71
N GLU A 117 -25.52 3.90 7.05
CA GLU A 117 -26.03 3.87 5.68
C GLU A 117 -27.56 3.80 5.72
N ASP A 118 -28.20 4.81 5.13
CA ASP A 118 -29.63 4.85 4.85
C ASP A 118 -29.83 5.64 3.54
N PRO A 119 -30.72 5.20 2.63
CA PRO A 119 -31.01 5.92 1.40
C PRO A 119 -31.47 7.38 1.58
N CYS A 120 -31.92 7.79 2.77
CA CYS A 120 -32.24 9.18 3.06
C CYS A 120 -31.01 10.08 3.25
N PHE A 121 -29.83 9.50 3.49
CA PHE A 121 -28.57 10.21 3.60
C PHE A 121 -27.82 10.16 2.27
N GLU A 122 -27.65 11.31 1.63
CA GLU A 122 -26.86 11.42 0.39
C GLU A 122 -25.35 11.32 0.65
N VAL A 123 -24.91 11.63 1.87
CA VAL A 123 -23.49 11.70 2.29
C VAL A 123 -23.31 11.11 3.70
N PRO A 124 -22.11 10.63 4.06
CA PRO A 124 -21.87 9.91 5.33
C PRO A 124 -21.63 10.81 6.56
N TYR A 125 -21.72 12.14 6.40
CA TYR A 125 -21.53 13.12 7.48
C TYR A 125 -22.81 13.95 7.64
N VAL A 126 -23.67 13.52 8.56
CA VAL A 126 -24.94 14.21 8.89
C VAL A 126 -25.04 14.45 10.38
#